data_AF-A0A6M0AK45-F1
#
_entry.id   AF-A0A6M0AK45-F1
#
_cell.length_a   1.000
_cell.length_b   1.000
_cell.length_c   1.000
_cell.angle_alpha   90.00
_cell.angle_beta   90.00
_cell.angle_gamma   90.00
#
_symmetry.space_group_name_H-M   'P 1'
#
loop_
_entity.id
_entity.type
_entity.pdbx_description
1 polymer ?
#
loop_
_entity_poly.entity_id
_entity_poly.type
_entity_poly.pdbx_seq_one_letter_code
_entity_poly.pdbx_strand_id
1 'polypeptide(L)'
;MTSKYRPKVFSAEMLQPLGEIVADLSQKWDCQLIEFNGEGENIHLLFQYFPQMELTKFINNLKTVTSKRLRNEFQEQINKHV
;
A
#
# COMPACT_ATOMS: atom_id res chain seq x y z
N MET A 1 2.40 -7.30 2.20
CA MET A 1 1.24 -6.88 3.03
C MET A 1 0.01 -7.64 2.55
N THR A 2 -0.78 -8.23 3.45
CA THR A 2 -1.96 -9.06 3.08
C THR A 2 -3.24 -8.40 3.59
N SER A 3 -4.25 -8.28 2.74
CA SER A 3 -5.54 -7.70 3.13
C SER A 3 -6.32 -8.68 4.00
N LYS A 4 -6.75 -8.24 5.19
CA LYS A 4 -7.59 -9.04 6.08
C LYS A 4 -8.98 -9.11 5.41
N TYR A 5 -9.48 -10.33 5.20
CA TYR A 5 -10.68 -10.74 4.43
C TYR A 5 -10.44 -11.34 3.04
N ARG A 6 -9.22 -11.36 2.49
CA ARG A 6 -8.93 -12.00 1.19
C ARG A 6 -9.97 -11.72 0.07
N PRO A 7 -10.59 -10.53 -0.05
CA PRO A 7 -11.33 -10.28 -1.27
C PRO A 7 -10.25 -10.03 -2.35
N LYS A 8 -10.48 -10.49 -3.59
CA LYS A 8 -9.62 -10.12 -4.73
C LYS A 8 -9.80 -8.63 -5.04
N VAL A 9 -9.33 -7.76 -4.15
CA VAL A 9 -9.50 -6.30 -4.25
C VAL A 9 -8.34 -5.66 -4.98
N PHE A 10 -7.16 -6.27 -5.07
CA PHE A 10 -6.06 -5.61 -5.79
C PHE A 10 -6.16 -5.89 -7.29
N SER A 11 -7.09 -5.19 -7.95
CA SER A 11 -7.07 -5.03 -9.41
C SER A 11 -5.90 -4.11 -9.81
N ALA A 12 -5.42 -4.25 -11.05
CA ALA A 12 -4.36 -3.39 -11.60
C ALA A 12 -4.69 -1.88 -11.44
N GLU A 13 -5.96 -1.52 -11.55
CA GLU A 13 -6.47 -0.16 -11.35
C GLU A 13 -6.32 0.35 -9.91
N MET A 14 -6.32 -0.55 -8.91
CA MET A 14 -6.04 -0.20 -7.51
C MET A 14 -4.55 -0.17 -7.19
N LEU A 15 -3.72 -0.88 -7.95
CA LEU A 15 -2.26 -0.92 -7.74
C LEU A 15 -1.58 0.37 -8.19
N GLN A 16 -2.07 1.01 -9.25
CA GLN A 16 -1.54 2.26 -9.76
C GLN A 16 -1.57 3.41 -8.74
N PRO A 17 -2.72 3.75 -8.11
CA PRO A 17 -2.76 4.77 -7.07
C PRO A 17 -2.00 4.34 -5.81
N LEU A 18 -1.85 3.03 -5.59
CA LEU A 18 -1.09 2.50 -4.46
C LEU A 18 0.41 2.74 -4.62
N GLY A 19 0.94 2.55 -5.83
CA GLY A 19 2.31 2.90 -6.19
C GLY A 19 2.59 4.38 -5.97
N GLU A 20 1.68 5.27 -6.40
CA GLU A 20 1.81 6.72 -6.16
C GLU A 20 1.81 7.09 -4.67
N ILE A 21 0.92 6.49 -3.86
CA ILE A 21 0.92 6.69 -2.40
C ILE A 21 2.27 6.29 -1.80
N VAL A 22 2.78 5.14 -2.21
CA VAL A 22 4.03 4.60 -1.69
C VAL A 22 5.21 5.47 -2.11
N ALA A 23 5.19 6.01 -3.33
CA ALA A 23 6.19 6.98 -3.80
C ALA A 23 6.16 8.28 -2.98
N ASP A 24 4.98 8.87 -2.77
CA ASP A 24 4.81 10.07 -1.92
C ASP A 24 5.25 9.82 -0.47
N LEU A 25 4.91 8.64 0.07
CA LEU A 25 5.35 8.23 1.41
C LEU A 25 6.86 8.01 1.47
N SER A 26 7.45 7.38 0.45
CA SER A 26 8.91 7.22 0.36
C SER A 26 9.60 8.58 0.39
N GLN A 27 9.13 9.54 -0.41
CA GLN A 27 9.71 10.88 -0.45
C GLN A 27 9.56 11.63 0.88
N LYS A 28 8.44 11.47 1.59
CA LYS A 28 8.23 12.07 2.92
C LYS A 28 9.08 11.45 4.03
N TRP A 29 9.45 10.18 3.87
CA TRP A 29 10.19 9.42 4.86
C TRP A 29 11.67 9.24 4.50
N ASP A 30 12.15 9.90 3.45
CA ASP A 30 13.53 9.76 2.94
C ASP A 30 13.90 8.29 2.63
N CYS A 31 12.94 7.57 2.07
CA CYS A 31 13.07 6.19 1.61
C CYS A 31 13.18 6.14 0.09
N GLN A 32 13.95 5.17 -0.43
CA GLN A 32 13.96 4.85 -1.85
C GLN A 32 13.11 3.62 -2.13
N LEU A 33 11.99 3.79 -2.82
CA LEU A 33 11.25 2.67 -3.41
C LEU A 33 12.04 2.13 -4.60
N ILE A 34 12.37 0.83 -4.58
CA ILE A 34 13.11 0.15 -5.64
C ILE A 34 12.16 -0.60 -6.57
N GLU A 35 11.25 -1.39 -5.99
CA GLU A 35 10.23 -2.11 -6.75
C GLU A 35 8.89 -2.11 -6.03
N PHE A 36 7.83 -2.06 -6.82
CA PHE A 36 6.46 -2.16 -6.36
C PHE A 36 5.72 -3.13 -7.28
N ASN A 37 5.31 -4.28 -6.75
CA ASN A 37 4.55 -5.27 -7.50
C ASN A 37 3.39 -5.77 -6.64
N GLY A 38 2.19 -5.86 -7.22
CA GLY A 38 1.03 -6.38 -6.52
C GLY A 38 0.41 -7.53 -7.29
N GLU A 39 0.24 -8.67 -6.63
CA GLU A 39 -0.41 -9.83 -7.22
C GLU A 39 -1.66 -10.18 -6.40
N GLY A 40 -2.82 -9.83 -6.95
CA GLY A 40 -4.18 -10.25 -6.57
C GLY A 40 -4.64 -9.92 -5.14
N GLU A 41 -3.94 -10.49 -4.16
CA GLU A 41 -4.23 -10.41 -2.73
C GLU A 41 -3.05 -9.85 -1.91
N ASN A 42 -1.84 -9.83 -2.49
CA ASN A 42 -0.61 -9.46 -1.82
C ASN A 42 0.15 -8.40 -2.61
N ILE A 43 0.64 -7.41 -1.88
CA ILE A 43 1.55 -6.40 -2.43
C ILE A 43 2.96 -6.67 -1.91
N HIS A 44 3.89 -6.76 -2.85
CA HIS A 44 5.33 -6.87 -2.68
C HIS A 44 5.96 -5.50 -2.93
N LEU A 45 6.66 -5.01 -1.91
CA LEU A 45 7.34 -3.73 -1.94
C LEU A 45 8.80 -3.98 -1.62
N LEU A 46 9.69 -3.52 -2.48
CA LEU A 46 11.12 -3.48 -2.25
C LEU A 46 11.53 -2.02 -2.11
N PHE A 47 12.11 -1.67 -0.97
CA PHE A 47 12.57 -0.31 -0.71
C PHE A 47 13.87 -0.33 0.10
N GLN A 48 14.73 0.63 -0.18
CA GLN A 48 15.89 0.98 0.61
C GLN A 48 15.50 2.04 1.64
N TYR A 49 15.88 1.82 2.89
CA TYR A 49 15.62 2.71 4.00
C TYR A 49 16.89 2.90 4.82
N PHE A 50 17.02 4.04 5.50
CA PHE A 50 18.11 4.28 6.43
C PHE A 50 17.87 3.53 7.75
N PRO A 51 18.91 2.97 8.40
CA PRO A 51 18.76 2.22 9.66
C PRO A 51 18.28 3.08 10.84
N GLN A 52 18.32 4.42 10.72
CA GLN A 52 17.73 5.35 11.69
C GLN A 52 16.20 5.43 11.59
N MET A 53 15.59 4.85 10.56
CA MET A 53 14.16 4.93 10.32
C MET A 53 13.39 3.87 11.11
N GLU A 54 12.29 4.29 11.74
CA GLU A 54 11.36 3.38 12.41
C GLU A 54 10.51 2.62 11.39
N LEU A 55 11.03 1.48 10.91
CA LEU A 55 10.34 0.61 9.95
C LEU A 55 8.91 0.26 10.39
N THR A 56 8.69 0.01 11.69
CA THR A 56 7.36 -0.30 12.24
C THR A 56 6.38 0.85 12.05
N LYS A 57 6.81 2.10 12.30
CA LYS A 57 5.97 3.28 12.09
C LYS A 57 5.68 3.49 10.60
N PHE A 58 6.68 3.29 9.75
CA PHE A 58 6.52 3.37 8.29
C PHE A 58 5.51 2.35 7.79
N ILE A 59 5.64 1.07 8.15
CA ILE A 59 4.71 0.01 7.73
C ILE A 59 3.29 0.27 8.26
N ASN A 60 3.15 0.74 9.51
CA ASN A 60 1.85 1.10 10.06
C ASN A 60 1.23 2.32 9.35
N ASN A 61 2.04 3.33 9.04
CA ASN A 61 1.59 4.51 8.32
C ASN A 61 1.17 4.15 6.89
N LEU A 62 2.00 3.36 6.19
CA LEU A 62 1.70 2.83 4.87
C LEU A 62 0.37 2.07 4.91
N LYS A 63 0.21 1.08 5.79
CA LYS A 63 -1.04 0.33 5.93
C LYS A 63 -2.25 1.22 6.21
N THR A 64 -2.09 2.22 7.07
CA THR A 64 -3.17 3.13 7.46
C THR A 64 -3.58 4.03 6.30
N VAL A 65 -2.61 4.70 5.67
CA VAL A 65 -2.86 5.59 4.52
C VAL A 65 -3.42 4.80 3.36
N THR A 66 -2.84 3.63 3.04
CA THR A 66 -3.33 2.76 1.98
C THR A 66 -4.76 2.30 2.26
N SER A 67 -5.06 1.79 3.46
CA SER A 67 -6.43 1.36 3.81
C SER A 67 -7.43 2.53 3.76
N LYS A 68 -7.02 3.72 4.20
CA LYS A 68 -7.88 4.90 4.24
C LYS A 68 -8.16 5.44 2.84
N ARG A 69 -7.16 5.45 1.94
CA ARG A 69 -7.34 5.82 0.52
C ARG A 69 -8.17 4.78 -0.22
N LEU A 70 -7.87 3.49 -0.04
CA LEU A 70 -8.63 2.40 -0.66
C LEU A 70 -10.10 2.45 -0.23
N ARG A 71 -10.37 2.75 1.05
CA ARG A 71 -11.75 2.89 1.55
C ARG A 71 -12.44 4.17 1.07
N ASN A 72 -11.73 5.24 0.75
CA ASN A 72 -12.32 6.45 0.18
C ASN A 72 -12.63 6.30 -1.32
N GLU A 73 -11.68 5.80 -2.10
CA GLU A 73 -11.79 5.68 -3.56
C GLU A 73 -12.55 4.41 -4.00
N PHE A 74 -12.36 3.31 -3.27
CA PHE A 74 -12.90 1.99 -3.63
C PHE A 74 -13.91 1.47 -2.60
N GLN A 75 -14.53 2.38 -1.83
CA GLN A 75 -15.64 2.09 -0.92
C GLN A 75 -16.65 1.11 -1.51
N GLU A 76 -17.10 1.40 -2.75
CA GLU A 76 -18.14 0.63 -3.42
C GLU A 76 -17.68 -0.77 -3.82
N GLN A 77 -16.41 -0.95 -4.21
CA GLN A 77 -15.87 -2.26 -4.57
C GLN A 77 -15.59 -3.13 -3.33
N ILE A 78 -15.16 -2.52 -2.23
CA ILE A 78 -14.96 -3.21 -0.95
C ILE A 78 -16.31 -3.65 -0.37
N ASN A 79 -17.34 -2.80 -0.44
CA ASN A 79 -18.68 -3.10 0.08
C ASN A 79 -19.44 -4.13 -0.80
N LYS A 80 -19.04 -4.32 -2.06
CA LYS A 80 -19.61 -5.36 -2.95
C LYS A 80 -19.08 -6.77 -2.66
N HIS A 81 -18.02 -6.89 -1.87
CA HIS A 81 -17.36 -8.16 -1.55
C HIS A 81 -17.40 -8.48 -0.05
N VAL A 82 -18.27 -7.81 0.72
CA VAL A 82 -18.56 -8.09 2.14
C VAL A 82 -19.86 -8.86 2.31
#